data_AF-A0A924UC16-F1
#
_entry.id   AF-A0A924UC16-F1
#
_cell.length_a   1.000
_cell.length_b   1.000
_cell.length_c   1.000
_cell.angle_alpha   90.00
_cell.angle_beta   90.00
_cell.angle_gamma   90.00
#
_symmetry.space_group_name_H-M   'P 1'
#
loop_
_entity.id
_entity.type
_entity.pdbx_description
1 polymer ?
#
loop_
_entity_poly.entity_id
_entity_poly.type
_entity_poly.pdbx_seq_one_letter_code
_entity_poly.pdbx_strand_id
1 'polypeptide(L)'
;MAGSGGPWGGGGDGPDDKNKGQDDRRNGGDRRGQQLPDVDQLMRKGQEQLRVLMGGKGNGGGGNNGRGDGPANIFTRQNVFFGIIGLVLFWAYMSFYQLKPEERSVELMFGKFSSIGEEGLNFAPWPFVTAEVLNTTRQNTTAIGTGAGGAEDNGLMLTSDQNIVDIEFEVVWIINDPTKYLFNLKDPEGTIKAVAESSVRDIAARSQLMPILNTERGAIGNVLEEEIQATLQSYDSGITVVRVNLLKSDAPEEVKDSFRAVQAAQQERDRLQKEADAYANKVTAQARGNAAQTAEQAKAYSTQVVNVAEGDASRFTSIFGEYVKAPEVTRQRLYLETMEQVLGGMKKIITEGGSTQGVVPYLPLNELIAAPAKGVTN
;
A
#
# COMPACT_ATOMS: atom_id res chain seq x y z
N MET A 1 -29.71 -47.86 8.12
CA MET A 1 -28.62 -47.00 7.62
C MET A 1 -28.38 -45.98 8.72
N ALA A 2 -27.39 -46.16 9.59
CA ALA A 2 -25.96 -45.95 9.37
C ALA A 2 -25.66 -44.45 9.11
N GLY A 3 -24.87 -43.74 9.94
CA GLY A 3 -24.24 -44.11 11.22
C GLY A 3 -23.08 -43.16 11.58
N SER A 4 -22.63 -43.19 12.85
CA SER A 4 -21.41 -42.52 13.36
C SER A 4 -21.40 -40.97 13.40
N GLY A 5 -20.90 -40.29 14.44
CA GLY A 5 -20.45 -40.79 15.74
C GLY A 5 -19.57 -39.81 16.55
N GLY A 6 -20.07 -39.40 17.73
CA GLY A 6 -19.32 -38.93 18.91
C GLY A 6 -18.64 -37.54 18.88
N PRO A 7 -18.16 -37.02 20.04
CA PRO A 7 -18.44 -37.45 21.41
C PRO A 7 -18.95 -36.32 22.37
N TRP A 8 -19.94 -36.68 23.21
CA TRP A 8 -20.25 -36.29 24.62
C TRP A 8 -19.76 -34.93 25.22
N GLY A 9 -20.50 -34.21 26.06
CA GLY A 9 -21.83 -34.41 26.66
C GLY A 9 -21.84 -34.62 28.19
N GLY A 10 -22.31 -33.64 28.98
CA GLY A 10 -22.55 -33.69 30.45
C GLY A 10 -21.32 -33.47 31.35
N GLY A 11 -21.42 -33.02 32.61
CA GLY A 11 -22.55 -32.56 33.45
C GLY A 11 -22.21 -32.57 34.97
N GLY A 12 -22.89 -31.75 35.78
CA GLY A 12 -22.77 -31.66 37.27
C GLY A 12 -21.52 -30.92 37.81
N ASP A 13 -21.43 -30.40 39.03
CA ASP A 13 -22.38 -30.05 40.14
C ASP A 13 -21.59 -29.14 41.13
N GLY A 14 -22.13 -28.45 42.17
CA GLY A 14 -23.48 -28.29 42.73
C GLY A 14 -23.47 -27.20 43.85
N PRO A 15 -24.59 -26.82 44.50
CA PRO A 15 -24.66 -25.62 45.35
C PRO A 15 -24.92 -25.86 46.85
N ASP A 16 -23.98 -25.45 47.71
CA ASP A 16 -24.02 -25.53 49.20
C ASP A 16 -23.24 -24.33 49.81
N ASP A 17 -23.55 -23.78 50.98
CA ASP A 17 -24.71 -23.95 51.87
C ASP A 17 -24.95 -22.66 52.71
N LYS A 18 -25.79 -22.76 53.74
CA LYS A 18 -26.52 -21.69 54.42
C LYS A 18 -25.86 -21.11 55.69
N ASN A 19 -26.26 -19.86 55.96
CA ASN A 19 -26.82 -19.37 57.23
C ASN A 19 -25.89 -18.90 58.38
N LYS A 20 -26.54 -18.07 59.20
CA LYS A 20 -26.14 -17.28 60.36
C LYS A 20 -25.80 -18.15 61.58
N GLY A 21 -25.01 -17.55 62.48
CA GLY A 21 -25.54 -17.26 63.80
C GLY A 21 -24.94 -17.99 65.01
N GLN A 22 -24.22 -17.20 65.80
CA GLN A 22 -24.53 -16.99 67.23
C GLN A 22 -23.93 -17.93 68.32
N ASP A 23 -23.29 -17.25 69.29
CA ASP A 23 -23.03 -17.52 70.72
C ASP A 23 -21.93 -18.49 71.25
N ASP A 24 -21.24 -17.90 72.25
CA ASP A 24 -20.69 -18.41 73.51
C ASP A 24 -19.43 -19.34 73.64
N ARG A 25 -18.36 -18.69 74.17
CA ARG A 25 -17.57 -19.03 75.39
C ARG A 25 -16.53 -20.18 75.43
N ARG A 26 -15.36 -19.78 76.00
CA ARG A 26 -14.29 -20.57 76.68
C ARG A 26 -13.48 -21.51 75.75
N ASN A 27 -12.14 -21.49 75.69
CA ASN A 27 -11.16 -21.56 76.78
C ASN A 27 -9.71 -21.46 76.22
N GLY A 28 -8.79 -20.85 76.98
CA GLY A 28 -7.34 -21.12 77.08
C GLY A 28 -6.46 -21.41 75.84
N GLY A 29 -5.41 -20.59 75.64
CA GLY A 29 -4.29 -20.93 74.77
C GLY A 29 -3.24 -19.82 74.59
N ASP A 30 -2.16 -19.85 75.37
CA ASP A 30 -0.98 -18.99 75.18
C ASP A 30 -0.37 -19.08 73.77
N ARG A 31 -0.01 -17.92 73.18
CA ARG A 31 1.20 -17.74 72.34
C ARG A 31 1.50 -16.27 71.99
N ARG A 32 2.47 -15.72 72.74
CA ARG A 32 3.55 -14.79 72.33
C ARG A 32 3.39 -14.09 70.97
N GLY A 33 3.22 -12.76 70.99
CA GLY A 33 3.43 -11.91 69.82
C GLY A 33 4.91 -11.86 69.42
N GLN A 34 5.18 -11.89 68.12
CA GLN A 34 6.51 -11.73 67.53
C GLN A 34 6.66 -10.27 67.05
N GLN A 35 7.54 -9.51 67.69
CA GLN A 35 7.91 -8.16 67.21
C GLN A 35 8.84 -8.27 66.00
N LEU A 36 8.76 -7.28 65.11
CA LEU A 36 9.68 -7.14 63.97
C LEU A 36 11.11 -6.85 64.47
N PRO A 37 12.17 -7.27 63.75
CA PRO A 37 13.55 -6.95 64.14
C PRO A 37 13.88 -5.46 63.97
N ASP A 38 14.42 -4.83 65.01
CA ASP A 38 14.80 -3.42 64.98
C ASP A 38 15.97 -3.12 64.02
N VAL A 39 15.79 -2.04 63.26
CA VAL A 39 16.74 -1.53 62.25
C VAL A 39 18.13 -1.18 62.84
N ASP A 40 18.18 -0.86 64.13
CA ASP A 40 19.40 -0.53 64.88
C ASP A 40 20.43 -1.67 64.90
N GLN A 41 20.00 -2.93 64.79
CA GLN A 41 20.92 -4.07 64.74
C GLN A 41 21.63 -4.22 63.38
N LEU A 42 21.04 -3.72 62.29
CA LEU A 42 21.71 -3.68 60.98
C LEU A 42 22.73 -2.55 60.92
N MET A 43 22.42 -1.36 61.46
CA MET A 43 23.35 -0.23 61.48
C MET A 43 24.65 -0.53 62.25
N ARG A 44 24.57 -1.21 63.42
CA ARG A 44 25.77 -1.61 64.16
C ARG A 44 26.65 -2.59 63.40
N LYS A 45 26.07 -3.60 62.74
CA LYS A 45 26.83 -4.57 61.94
C LYS A 45 27.53 -3.92 60.75
N GLY A 46 26.94 -2.90 60.12
CA GLY A 46 27.58 -2.10 59.07
C GLY A 46 28.80 -1.32 59.57
N GLN A 47 28.69 -0.66 60.73
CA GLN A 47 29.81 0.10 61.33
C GLN A 47 30.95 -0.82 61.79
N GLU A 48 30.65 -2.01 62.29
CA GLU A 48 31.66 -3.00 62.69
C GLU A 48 32.45 -3.55 61.49
N GLN A 49 31.79 -3.84 60.36
CA GLN A 49 32.47 -4.27 59.13
C GLN A 49 33.34 -3.16 58.53
N LEU A 50 32.85 -1.91 58.52
CA LEU A 50 33.63 -0.76 58.03
C LEU A 50 34.90 -0.51 58.86
N ARG A 51 34.81 -0.74 60.19
CA ARG A 51 35.94 -0.61 61.14
C ARG A 51 36.97 -1.73 61.02
N VAL A 52 36.59 -2.92 60.51
CA VAL A 52 37.54 -4.00 60.20
C VAL A 52 38.27 -3.73 58.88
N LEU A 53 37.62 -3.07 57.92
CA LEU A 53 38.24 -2.70 56.63
C LEU A 53 39.12 -1.44 56.73
N MET A 54 38.72 -0.46 57.54
CA MET A 54 39.47 0.79 57.76
C MET A 54 40.34 0.68 59.02
N GLY A 55 41.58 0.21 58.82
CA GLY A 55 42.52 -0.25 59.86
C GLY A 55 42.61 0.58 61.14
N GLY A 56 41.94 0.12 62.19
CA GLY A 56 42.02 0.70 63.54
C GLY A 56 43.33 0.37 64.26
N LYS A 57 44.29 1.31 64.23
CA LYS A 57 45.53 1.25 65.03
C LYS A 57 45.22 1.45 66.52
N GLY A 58 44.97 0.35 67.24
CA GLY A 58 44.69 0.33 68.69
C GLY A 58 45.77 -0.41 69.49
N ASN A 59 46.45 0.30 70.39
CA ASN A 59 47.49 -0.24 71.29
C ASN A 59 46.87 -0.88 72.54
N GLY A 60 47.27 -2.11 72.91
CA GLY A 60 46.93 -2.65 74.24
C GLY A 60 46.97 -4.17 74.44
N GLY A 61 48.14 -4.70 74.84
CA GLY A 61 48.27 -5.71 75.91
C GLY A 61 47.92 -7.18 75.66
N GLY A 62 48.74 -8.07 76.21
CA GLY A 62 48.45 -9.50 76.42
C GLY A 62 48.94 -10.42 75.30
N GLY A 63 49.94 -11.25 75.58
CA GLY A 63 50.54 -12.15 74.58
C GLY A 63 50.23 -13.63 74.83
N ASN A 64 50.47 -14.45 73.80
CA ASN A 64 51.04 -15.79 73.95
C ASN A 64 51.73 -16.22 72.64
N ASN A 65 52.74 -17.08 72.73
CA ASN A 65 53.45 -17.62 71.57
C ASN A 65 52.57 -18.60 70.77
N GLY A 66 52.27 -18.27 69.52
CA GLY A 66 51.77 -19.18 68.49
C GLY A 66 52.61 -19.03 67.23
N ARG A 67 53.02 -20.14 66.62
CA ARG A 67 53.91 -20.13 65.44
C ARG A 67 53.34 -19.24 64.34
N GLY A 68 54.17 -18.34 63.82
CA GLY A 68 53.78 -17.40 62.78
C GLY A 68 53.50 -18.08 61.45
N ASP A 69 52.22 -18.29 61.17
CA ASP A 69 51.67 -17.94 59.86
C ASP A 69 50.88 -16.64 60.08
N GLY A 70 51.59 -15.51 60.00
CA GLY A 70 50.99 -14.21 60.27
C GLY A 70 50.00 -13.86 59.18
N PRO A 71 48.87 -13.18 59.49
CA PRO A 71 47.93 -12.74 58.46
C PRO A 71 48.70 -11.98 57.39
N ALA A 72 48.69 -12.50 56.16
CA ALA A 72 49.56 -12.06 55.08
C ALA A 72 49.52 -10.53 54.99
N ASN A 73 50.69 -9.90 55.19
CA ASN A 73 50.76 -8.47 55.39
C ASN A 73 50.44 -7.78 54.05
N ILE A 74 49.15 -7.53 53.81
CA ILE A 74 48.56 -7.07 52.55
C ILE A 74 49.11 -5.71 52.10
N PHE A 75 49.79 -4.99 52.99
CA PHE A 75 50.49 -3.74 52.73
C PHE A 75 52.03 -3.87 52.62
N THR A 76 52.55 -5.09 52.41
CA THR A 76 53.94 -5.27 51.96
C THR A 76 54.12 -4.61 50.59
N ARG A 77 55.26 -3.97 50.30
CA ARG A 77 55.49 -3.26 49.01
C ARG A 77 55.16 -4.12 47.78
N GLN A 78 55.41 -5.43 47.80
CA GLN A 78 54.99 -6.36 46.75
C GLN A 78 53.46 -6.52 46.67
N ASN A 79 52.75 -6.67 47.79
CA ASN A 79 51.30 -6.84 47.81
C ASN A 79 50.57 -5.55 47.39
N VAL A 80 51.12 -4.37 47.73
CA VAL A 80 50.64 -3.08 47.21
C VAL A 80 50.87 -2.98 45.69
N PHE A 81 52.03 -3.41 45.20
CA PHE A 81 52.35 -3.43 43.77
C PHE A 81 51.42 -4.38 42.98
N PHE A 82 51.21 -5.61 43.46
CA PHE A 82 50.26 -6.55 42.86
C PHE A 82 48.81 -6.07 42.98
N GLY A 83 48.44 -5.39 44.08
CA GLY A 83 47.12 -4.77 44.24
C GLY A 83 46.87 -3.63 43.24
N ILE A 84 47.87 -2.77 43.00
CA ILE A 84 47.81 -1.72 41.98
C ILE A 84 47.70 -2.34 40.58
N ILE A 85 48.49 -3.38 40.28
CA ILE A 85 48.39 -4.10 38.99
C ILE A 85 47.01 -4.73 38.81
N GLY A 86 46.47 -5.39 39.85
CA GLY A 86 45.12 -5.95 39.82
C GLY A 86 44.05 -4.88 39.58
N LEU A 87 44.18 -3.72 40.22
CA LEU A 87 43.28 -2.58 40.03
C LEU A 87 43.39 -1.99 38.62
N VAL A 88 44.59 -1.84 38.06
CA VAL A 88 44.81 -1.36 36.69
C VAL A 88 44.27 -2.35 35.65
N LEU A 89 44.45 -3.66 35.86
CA LEU A 89 43.89 -4.69 34.98
C LEU A 89 42.35 -4.76 35.06
N PHE A 90 41.78 -4.62 36.26
CA PHE A 90 40.33 -4.54 36.45
C PHE A 90 39.74 -3.28 35.83
N TRP A 91 40.43 -2.15 35.97
CA TRP A 91 40.07 -0.89 35.31
C TRP A 91 40.15 -0.99 33.78
N ALA A 92 41.24 -1.55 33.24
CA ALA A 92 41.39 -1.77 31.81
C ALA A 92 40.31 -2.72 31.27
N TYR A 93 39.93 -3.77 32.03
CA TYR A 93 38.83 -4.67 31.66
C TYR A 93 37.48 -3.94 31.61
N MET A 94 37.15 -3.09 32.59
CA MET A 94 35.93 -2.27 32.55
C MET A 94 35.97 -1.13 31.53
N SER A 95 37.15 -0.81 30.97
CA SER A 95 37.35 0.20 29.93
C SER A 95 37.13 -0.33 28.51
N PHE A 96 37.02 -1.65 28.32
CA PHE A 96 36.67 -2.25 27.04
C PHE A 96 35.15 -2.32 26.87
N TYR A 97 34.68 -1.97 25.68
CA TYR A 97 33.28 -2.07 25.29
C TYR A 97 33.16 -2.63 23.88
N GLN A 98 32.05 -3.29 23.58
CA GLN A 98 31.78 -3.88 22.27
C GLN A 98 30.64 -3.15 21.58
N LEU A 99 30.87 -2.75 20.32
CA LEU A 99 29.87 -2.17 19.43
C LEU A 99 29.33 -3.24 18.47
N LYS A 100 28.03 -3.18 18.18
CA LYS A 100 27.41 -3.96 17.09
C LYS A 100 27.75 -3.35 15.72
N PRO A 101 27.59 -4.10 14.61
CA PRO A 101 27.76 -3.56 13.24
C PRO A 101 26.84 -2.37 12.87
N GLU A 102 25.75 -2.17 13.61
CA GLU A 102 24.83 -1.04 13.41
C GLU A 102 25.17 0.18 14.28
N GLU A 103 26.12 0.04 15.20
CA GLU A 103 26.48 1.02 16.23
C GLU A 103 27.87 1.60 15.98
N ARG A 104 28.00 2.92 16.10
CA ARG A 104 29.29 3.64 16.16
C ARG A 104 29.36 4.41 17.46
N SER A 105 30.55 4.53 18.05
CA SER A 105 30.76 5.42 19.19
C SER A 105 31.42 6.71 18.77
N VAL A 106 31.07 7.79 19.47
CA VAL A 106 31.86 9.03 19.47
C VAL A 106 32.58 9.09 20.81
N GLU A 107 33.91 9.07 20.75
CA GLU A 107 34.78 9.06 21.92
C GLU A 107 35.17 10.50 22.29
N LEU A 108 34.80 10.89 23.51
CA LEU A 108 34.97 12.23 24.03
C LEU A 108 36.07 12.23 25.11
N MET A 109 37.23 12.80 24.81
CA MET A 109 38.30 12.99 25.79
C MET A 109 38.07 14.33 26.51
N PHE A 110 37.75 14.29 27.81
CA PHE A 110 37.35 15.47 28.60
C PHE A 110 36.25 16.33 27.93
N GLY A 111 35.29 15.69 27.24
CA GLY A 111 34.21 16.38 26.53
C GLY A 111 34.60 17.03 25.19
N LYS A 112 35.82 16.80 24.69
CA LYS A 112 36.22 17.13 23.32
C LYS A 112 36.23 15.88 22.45
N PHE A 113 35.82 16.01 21.19
CA PHE A 113 35.94 14.97 20.19
C PHE A 113 37.40 14.46 20.09
N SER A 114 37.57 13.13 20.18
CA SER A 114 38.86 12.44 20.05
C SER A 114 38.86 11.51 18.85
N SER A 115 37.91 10.58 18.80
CA SER A 115 37.90 9.45 17.88
C SER A 115 36.47 8.97 17.62
N ILE A 116 36.26 8.28 16.50
CA ILE A 116 35.05 7.51 16.22
C ILE A 116 35.43 6.04 16.42
N GLY A 117 34.68 5.32 17.26
CA GLY A 117 34.84 3.88 17.40
C GLY A 117 34.08 3.14 16.30
N GLU A 118 34.78 2.25 15.60
CA GLU A 118 34.23 1.39 14.55
C GLU A 118 33.65 0.10 15.14
N GLU A 119 33.03 -0.74 14.32
CA GLU A 119 32.40 -1.99 14.76
C GLU A 119 33.41 -2.95 15.45
N GLY A 120 32.99 -3.61 16.54
CA GLY A 120 33.83 -4.53 17.30
C GLY A 120 34.28 -3.99 18.66
N LEU A 121 35.52 -4.32 19.07
CA LEU A 121 36.04 -4.06 20.41
C LEU A 121 36.76 -2.71 20.48
N ASN A 122 36.24 -1.79 21.29
CA ASN A 122 36.78 -0.45 21.49
C ASN A 122 37.19 -0.22 22.94
N PHE A 123 37.99 0.82 23.20
CA PHE A 123 38.64 1.07 24.50
C PHE A 123 38.50 2.54 24.92
N ALA A 124 37.57 2.81 25.85
CA ALA A 124 37.30 4.15 26.38
C ALA A 124 37.67 4.23 27.88
N PRO A 125 38.89 4.72 28.21
CA PRO A 125 39.37 4.79 29.59
C PRO A 125 38.64 5.85 30.43
N TRP A 126 37.54 5.45 31.05
CA TRP A 126 36.83 6.23 32.07
C TRP A 126 37.74 6.52 33.28
N PRO A 127 37.81 7.75 33.82
CA PRO A 127 36.94 8.90 33.58
C PRO A 127 37.46 9.89 32.53
N PHE A 128 38.54 9.58 31.81
CA PHE A 128 39.18 10.51 30.89
C PHE A 128 38.52 10.54 29.51
N VAL A 129 38.03 9.39 29.06
CA VAL A 129 37.28 9.22 27.81
C VAL A 129 35.90 8.66 28.12
N THR A 130 34.86 9.27 27.56
CA THR A 130 33.48 8.76 27.56
C THR A 130 33.08 8.43 26.14
N ALA A 131 32.54 7.22 25.91
CA ALA A 131 32.02 6.80 24.61
C ALA A 131 30.50 6.96 24.59
N GLU A 132 29.99 7.75 23.63
CA GLU A 132 28.55 7.85 23.35
C GLU A 132 28.21 6.98 22.14
N VAL A 133 27.33 5.99 22.32
CA VAL A 133 27.03 4.96 21.32
C VAL A 133 25.75 5.31 20.57
N LEU A 134 25.84 5.44 19.25
CA LEU A 134 24.74 5.77 18.35
C LEU A 134 24.51 4.67 17.32
N ASN A 135 23.24 4.42 17.01
CA ASN A 135 22.84 3.53 15.92
C ASN A 135 22.90 4.30 14.59
N THR A 136 23.95 4.11 13.80
CA THR A 136 24.15 4.83 12.54
C THR A 136 23.50 4.14 11.35
N THR A 137 23.48 2.81 11.35
CA THR A 137 23.03 1.99 10.20
C THR A 137 21.52 1.68 10.26
N ARG A 138 20.90 1.87 11.42
CA ARG A 138 19.46 1.66 11.61
C ARG A 138 18.66 2.79 10.98
N GLN A 139 17.66 2.45 10.16
CA GLN A 139 16.65 3.41 9.71
C GLN A 139 15.81 3.86 10.90
N ASN A 140 15.87 5.15 11.20
CA ASN A 140 15.03 5.82 12.18
C ASN A 140 13.83 6.43 11.44
N THR A 141 12.69 6.44 12.14
CA THR A 141 11.41 6.94 11.64
C THR A 141 10.99 8.09 12.55
N THR A 142 10.70 9.26 11.96
CA THR A 142 10.03 10.37 12.65
C THR A 142 8.68 10.58 11.97
N ALA A 143 7.59 10.36 12.71
CA ALA A 143 6.22 10.59 12.24
C ALA A 143 5.72 11.96 12.72
N ILE A 144 4.97 12.65 11.84
CA ILE A 144 4.46 14.01 12.06
C ILE A 144 2.98 14.06 11.62
N GLY A 145 2.15 14.80 12.36
CA GLY A 145 0.72 14.96 12.08
C GLY A 145 -0.17 13.83 12.62
N THR A 146 0.40 12.78 13.22
CA THR A 146 -0.34 11.63 13.74
C THR A 146 -1.05 11.88 15.08
N GLY A 147 -1.01 13.12 15.61
CA GLY A 147 -1.52 13.49 16.93
C GLY A 147 -0.72 12.93 18.12
N ALA A 148 0.31 12.11 17.87
CA ALA A 148 1.12 11.48 18.91
C ALA A 148 1.97 12.47 19.72
N GLY A 149 2.35 13.61 19.12
CA GLY A 149 3.07 14.70 19.80
C GLY A 149 2.19 15.63 20.64
N GLY A 150 0.88 15.39 20.74
CA GLY A 150 -0.07 16.23 21.47
C GLY A 150 -0.85 17.21 20.58
N ALA A 151 -1.53 18.18 21.20
CA ALA A 151 -2.52 19.02 20.52
C ALA A 151 -1.97 19.95 19.43
N GLU A 152 -0.66 20.22 19.42
CA GLU A 152 0.02 21.02 18.39
C GLU A 152 0.49 20.17 17.19
N ASP A 153 0.46 18.83 17.29
CA ASP A 153 0.90 17.88 16.26
C ASP A 153 -0.28 17.38 15.39
N ASN A 154 -1.13 18.31 14.97
CA ASN A 154 -2.45 18.01 14.40
C ASN A 154 -2.49 17.90 12.87
N GLY A 155 -1.35 17.97 12.17
CA GLY A 155 -1.25 17.71 10.72
C GLY A 155 -1.94 18.73 9.80
N LEU A 156 -2.64 19.72 10.37
CA LEU A 156 -3.47 20.66 9.62
C LEU A 156 -2.62 21.75 8.93
N MET A 157 -2.80 21.87 7.62
CA MET A 157 -2.10 22.86 6.78
C MET A 157 -3.08 23.61 5.88
N LEU A 158 -2.68 24.80 5.43
CA LEU A 158 -3.45 25.63 4.49
C LEU A 158 -2.80 25.60 3.11
N THR A 159 -3.57 25.28 2.09
CA THR A 159 -3.11 25.22 0.69
C THR A 159 -3.17 26.57 -0.01
N SER A 160 -2.54 26.70 -1.19
CA SER A 160 -2.52 27.96 -1.96
C SER A 160 -3.91 28.44 -2.40
N ASP A 161 -4.87 27.51 -2.52
CA ASP A 161 -6.29 27.76 -2.81
C ASP A 161 -7.17 27.91 -1.57
N GLN A 162 -6.56 28.22 -0.41
CA GLN A 162 -7.23 28.52 0.87
C GLN A 162 -8.02 27.37 1.50
N ASN A 163 -7.74 26.12 1.10
CA ASN A 163 -8.35 24.95 1.72
C ASN A 163 -7.50 24.45 2.89
N ILE A 164 -8.15 23.90 3.92
CA ILE A 164 -7.47 23.18 4.99
C ILE A 164 -7.32 21.71 4.55
N VAL A 165 -6.14 21.14 4.78
CA VAL A 165 -5.81 19.74 4.52
C VAL A 165 -5.18 19.12 5.76
N ASP A 166 -5.53 17.87 6.04
CA ASP A 166 -4.94 17.04 7.08
C ASP A 166 -3.87 16.14 6.45
N ILE A 167 -2.60 16.37 6.82
CA ILE A 167 -1.43 15.69 6.26
C ILE A 167 -0.69 14.93 7.36
N GLU A 168 -0.65 13.60 7.23
CA GLU A 168 0.17 12.71 8.06
C GLU A 168 1.35 12.20 7.22
N PHE A 169 2.57 12.34 7.73
CA PHE A 169 3.77 11.95 7.00
C PHE A 169 4.87 11.39 7.91
N GLU A 170 5.79 10.64 7.30
CA GLU A 170 6.87 9.93 7.95
C GLU A 170 8.18 10.22 7.24
N VAL A 171 9.18 10.71 7.96
CA VAL A 171 10.55 10.88 7.46
C VAL A 171 11.38 9.70 7.93
N VAL A 172 11.95 8.95 6.98
CA VAL A 172 12.88 7.86 7.25
C VAL A 172 14.29 8.35 7.01
N TRP A 173 15.17 8.24 8.01
CA TRP A 173 16.51 8.80 7.99
C TRP A 173 17.55 7.88 8.66
N ILE A 174 18.82 8.12 8.36
CA ILE A 174 19.99 7.44 8.94
C ILE A 174 21.05 8.47 9.35
N ILE A 175 21.89 8.11 10.33
CA ILE A 175 23.01 8.95 10.77
C ILE A 175 24.25 8.55 9.96
N ASN A 176 24.65 9.39 9.02
CA ASN A 176 25.85 9.15 8.20
C ASN A 176 27.14 9.59 8.91
N ASP A 177 27.09 10.73 9.61
CA ASP A 177 28.19 11.23 10.45
C ASP A 177 27.72 11.45 11.90
N PRO A 178 28.09 10.56 12.85
CA PRO A 178 27.66 10.66 14.24
C PRO A 178 28.32 11.84 14.98
N THR A 179 29.44 12.36 14.48
CA THR A 179 30.11 13.53 15.08
C THR A 179 29.25 14.76 14.87
N LYS A 180 28.87 15.00 13.61
CA LYS A 180 28.01 16.12 13.22
C LYS A 180 26.65 16.06 13.90
N TYR A 181 26.07 14.87 13.99
CA TYR A 181 24.80 14.61 14.66
C TYR A 181 24.81 15.06 16.14
N LEU A 182 25.88 14.74 16.90
CA LEU A 182 25.98 15.10 18.32
C LEU A 182 26.37 16.56 18.59
N PHE A 183 27.22 17.15 17.73
CA PHE A 183 27.80 18.47 18.02
C PHE A 183 27.06 19.64 17.35
N ASN A 184 26.43 19.43 16.18
CA ASN A 184 25.78 20.52 15.44
C ASN A 184 24.29 20.65 15.78
N LEU A 185 23.64 19.59 16.29
CA LEU A 185 22.23 19.58 16.66
C LEU A 185 22.05 19.36 18.18
N LYS A 186 21.38 20.30 18.84
CA LYS A 186 21.06 20.20 20.28
C LYS A 186 19.96 19.17 20.58
N ASP A 187 18.97 19.09 19.70
CA ASP A 187 17.87 18.14 19.74
C ASP A 187 17.64 17.64 18.30
N PRO A 188 18.28 16.53 17.91
CA PRO A 188 18.22 16.08 16.52
C PRO A 188 16.81 15.67 16.09
N GLU A 189 16.09 14.90 16.92
CA GLU A 189 14.73 14.43 16.59
C GLU A 189 13.74 15.60 16.48
N GLY A 190 13.80 16.55 17.43
CA GLY A 190 12.99 17.77 17.37
C GLY A 190 13.34 18.66 16.18
N THR A 191 14.63 18.74 15.80
CA THR A 191 15.07 19.51 14.62
C THR A 191 14.60 18.88 13.31
N ILE A 192 14.73 17.55 13.16
CA ILE A 192 14.21 16.82 11.98
C ILE A 192 12.71 17.04 11.85
N LYS A 193 11.96 16.91 12.96
CA LYS A 193 10.52 17.18 12.99
C LYS A 193 10.20 18.59 12.52
N ALA A 194 10.85 19.61 13.09
CA ALA A 194 10.59 21.02 12.76
C ALA A 194 10.96 21.37 11.31
N VAL A 195 12.08 20.85 10.79
CA VAL A 195 12.47 21.03 9.37
C VAL A 195 11.45 20.37 8.45
N ALA A 196 11.08 19.12 8.72
CA ALA A 196 10.15 18.39 7.88
C ALA A 196 8.74 19.00 7.89
N GLU A 197 8.24 19.41 9.05
CA GLU A 197 7.00 20.17 9.18
C GLU A 197 7.05 21.50 8.42
N SER A 198 8.17 22.21 8.46
CA SER A 198 8.37 23.46 7.71
C SER A 198 8.33 23.23 6.18
N SER A 199 8.99 22.20 5.67
CA SER A 199 9.00 21.89 4.24
C SER A 199 7.65 21.39 3.72
N VAL A 200 6.97 20.51 4.47
CA VAL A 200 5.59 20.12 4.11
C VAL A 200 4.65 21.33 4.13
N ARG A 201 4.82 22.26 5.08
CA ARG A 201 4.05 23.51 5.14
C ARG A 201 4.32 24.46 3.98
N ASP A 202 5.58 24.60 3.51
CA ASP A 202 5.90 25.42 2.34
C ASP A 202 5.35 24.82 1.03
N ILE A 203 5.52 23.51 0.83
CA ILE A 203 4.97 22.82 -0.35
C ILE A 203 3.45 22.85 -0.35
N ALA A 204 2.79 22.65 0.80
CA ALA A 204 1.34 22.78 0.93
C ALA A 204 0.89 24.21 0.59
N ALA A 205 1.54 25.24 1.14
CA ALA A 205 1.20 26.65 0.90
C ALA A 205 1.38 27.10 -0.56
N ARG A 206 2.22 26.41 -1.34
CA ARG A 206 2.43 26.66 -2.79
C ARG A 206 1.49 25.83 -3.68
N SER A 207 1.05 24.67 -3.19
CA SER A 207 0.27 23.69 -3.94
C SER A 207 -1.25 23.89 -3.76
N GLN A 208 -2.03 23.52 -4.78
CA GLN A 208 -3.48 23.44 -4.68
C GLN A 208 -3.90 22.14 -3.97
N LEU A 209 -5.08 22.10 -3.37
CA LEU A 209 -5.56 20.92 -2.64
C LEU A 209 -5.66 19.67 -3.53
N MET A 210 -6.29 19.81 -4.71
CA MET A 210 -6.65 18.66 -5.55
C MET A 210 -5.46 17.80 -6.02
N PRO A 211 -4.31 18.36 -6.44
CA PRO A 211 -3.07 17.61 -6.65
C PRO A 211 -2.61 16.82 -5.42
N ILE A 212 -2.53 17.45 -4.23
CA ILE A 212 -2.05 16.80 -2.99
C ILE A 212 -2.93 15.61 -2.58
N LEU A 213 -4.24 15.67 -2.89
CA LEU A 213 -5.18 14.57 -2.64
C LEU A 213 -5.08 13.45 -3.69
N ASN A 214 -5.02 13.80 -4.99
CA ASN A 214 -5.31 12.86 -6.09
C ASN A 214 -4.13 12.51 -7.01
N THR A 215 -2.97 13.16 -6.88
CA THR A 215 -1.90 13.06 -7.89
C THR A 215 -0.51 13.05 -7.23
N GLU A 216 0.32 12.09 -7.63
CA GLU A 216 1.76 12.09 -7.38
C GLU A 216 2.21 12.28 -5.91
N ARG A 217 1.61 11.53 -4.97
CA ARG A 217 2.15 11.38 -3.59
C ARG A 217 3.66 11.07 -3.59
N GLY A 218 4.14 10.32 -4.59
CA GLY A 218 5.56 10.04 -4.80
C GLY A 218 6.40 11.23 -5.31
N ALA A 219 5.88 12.10 -6.19
CA ALA A 219 6.64 13.28 -6.61
C ALA A 219 6.71 14.32 -5.49
N ILE A 220 5.62 14.51 -4.73
CA ILE A 220 5.64 15.33 -3.51
C ILE A 220 6.64 14.77 -2.50
N GLY A 221 6.67 13.44 -2.29
CA GLY A 221 7.66 12.77 -1.46
C GLY A 221 9.11 13.02 -1.89
N ASN A 222 9.40 12.97 -3.19
CA ASN A 222 10.74 13.23 -3.73
C ASN A 222 11.17 14.70 -3.54
N VAL A 223 10.26 15.66 -3.75
CA VAL A 223 10.56 17.10 -3.53
C VAL A 223 10.76 17.39 -2.04
N LEU A 224 9.97 16.76 -1.16
CA LEU A 224 10.16 16.83 0.29
C LEU A 224 11.51 16.24 0.73
N GLU A 225 11.91 15.10 0.17
CA GLU A 225 13.21 14.49 0.44
C GLU A 225 14.34 15.45 0.09
N GLU A 226 14.31 16.07 -1.10
CA GLU A 226 15.32 17.03 -1.55
C GLU A 226 15.36 18.28 -0.64
N GLU A 227 14.20 18.87 -0.31
CA GLU A 227 14.13 20.10 0.49
C GLU A 227 14.55 19.91 1.96
N ILE A 228 14.09 18.81 2.59
CA ILE A 228 14.49 18.44 3.96
C ILE A 228 15.98 18.10 3.98
N GLN A 229 16.48 17.35 2.99
CA GLN A 229 17.89 17.00 2.90
C GLN A 229 18.78 18.24 2.69
N ALA A 230 18.37 19.19 1.86
CA ALA A 230 19.08 20.46 1.67
C ALA A 230 19.11 21.31 2.95
N THR A 231 17.98 21.39 3.66
CA THR A 231 17.88 22.12 4.93
C THR A 231 18.74 21.47 6.02
N LEU A 232 18.70 20.14 6.16
CA LEU A 232 19.53 19.38 7.11
C LEU A 232 21.03 19.44 6.75
N GLN A 233 21.40 19.59 5.47
CA GLN A 233 22.78 19.86 5.05
C GLN A 233 23.22 21.28 5.41
N SER A 234 22.33 22.28 5.35
CA SER A 234 22.66 23.66 5.75
C SER A 234 23.03 23.80 7.23
N TYR A 235 22.50 22.91 8.08
CA TYR A 235 22.84 22.81 9.51
C TYR A 235 24.05 21.89 9.78
N ASP A 236 24.67 21.35 8.72
CA ASP A 236 25.72 20.34 8.77
C ASP A 236 25.39 19.17 9.72
N SER A 237 24.16 18.68 9.68
CA SER A 237 23.60 17.74 10.68
C SER A 237 24.21 16.33 10.70
N GLY A 238 24.89 15.92 9.62
CA GLY A 238 25.37 14.53 9.46
C GLY A 238 24.26 13.50 9.17
N ILE A 239 23.02 13.96 8.94
CA ILE A 239 21.84 13.12 8.69
C ILE A 239 21.60 12.97 7.18
N THR A 240 21.31 11.74 6.75
CA THR A 240 20.84 11.44 5.41
C THR A 240 19.37 11.01 5.47
N VAL A 241 18.51 11.71 4.72
CA VAL A 241 17.12 11.30 4.50
C VAL A 241 17.12 10.17 3.47
N VAL A 242 16.38 9.10 3.75
CA VAL A 242 16.28 7.91 2.87
C VAL A 242 15.01 7.96 2.02
N ARG A 243 13.93 8.55 2.57
CA ARG A 243 12.64 8.78 1.90
C ARG A 243 11.69 9.55 2.82
N VAL A 244 10.68 10.19 2.23
CA VAL A 244 9.52 10.75 2.91
C VAL A 244 8.25 10.03 2.47
N ASN A 245 7.57 9.36 3.39
CA ASN A 245 6.31 8.66 3.11
C ASN A 245 5.12 9.57 3.46
N LEU A 246 4.25 9.84 2.49
CA LEU A 246 2.98 10.55 2.71
C LEU A 246 1.87 9.55 3.07
N LEU A 247 1.64 9.37 4.37
CA LEU A 247 0.69 8.40 4.91
C LEU A 247 -0.76 8.81 4.59
N LYS A 248 -1.13 10.05 4.91
CA LYS A 248 -2.46 10.61 4.72
C LYS A 248 -2.38 12.02 4.15
N SER A 249 -3.40 12.34 3.36
CA SER A 249 -3.63 13.64 2.74
C SER A 249 -5.11 13.62 2.40
N ASP A 250 -5.93 14.23 3.27
CA ASP A 250 -7.39 14.23 3.21
C ASP A 250 -7.93 15.61 3.60
N ALA A 251 -9.17 15.92 3.20
CA ALA A 251 -9.89 17.08 3.74
C ALA A 251 -10.36 16.79 5.18
N PRO A 252 -10.42 17.81 6.07
CA PRO A 252 -10.91 17.67 7.44
C PRO A 252 -12.30 17.00 7.51
N GLU A 253 -12.52 16.18 8.54
CA GLU A 253 -13.73 15.36 8.69
C GLU A 253 -15.02 16.21 8.71
N GLU A 254 -14.96 17.47 9.17
CA GLU A 254 -16.09 18.40 9.20
C GLU A 254 -16.64 18.76 7.80
N VAL A 255 -15.78 18.71 6.77
CA VAL A 255 -16.11 19.13 5.38
C VAL A 255 -16.01 18.01 4.36
N LYS A 256 -15.47 16.85 4.75
CA LYS A 256 -15.15 15.70 3.91
C LYS A 256 -16.29 15.24 3.00
N ASP A 257 -17.51 15.17 3.52
CA ASP A 257 -18.68 14.76 2.73
C ASP A 257 -19.13 15.81 1.71
N SER A 258 -18.93 17.11 2.01
CA SER A 258 -19.18 18.18 1.03
C SER A 258 -18.15 18.14 -0.11
N PHE A 259 -16.87 17.88 0.20
CA PHE A 259 -15.83 17.67 -0.83
C PHE A 259 -16.12 16.43 -1.69
N ARG A 260 -16.53 15.32 -1.08
CA ARG A 260 -16.96 14.11 -1.82
C ARG A 260 -18.14 14.39 -2.75
N ALA A 261 -19.13 15.17 -2.30
CA ALA A 261 -20.26 15.57 -3.14
C ALA A 261 -19.83 16.43 -4.34
N VAL A 262 -18.91 17.39 -4.16
CA VAL A 262 -18.34 18.19 -5.25
C VAL A 262 -17.55 17.31 -6.24
N GLN A 263 -16.71 16.40 -5.74
CA GLN A 263 -15.94 15.48 -6.60
C GLN A 263 -16.87 14.55 -7.38
N ALA A 264 -17.91 13.99 -6.75
CA ALA A 264 -18.91 13.17 -7.43
C ALA A 264 -19.66 13.97 -8.51
N ALA A 265 -20.04 15.22 -8.24
CA ALA A 265 -20.68 16.09 -9.22
C ALA A 265 -19.76 16.47 -10.40
N GLN A 266 -18.45 16.65 -10.16
CA GLN A 266 -17.46 16.87 -11.22
C GLN A 266 -17.27 15.61 -12.09
N GLN A 267 -17.11 14.44 -11.47
CA GLN A 267 -17.02 13.16 -12.18
C GLN A 267 -18.28 12.88 -13.00
N GLU A 268 -19.47 13.19 -12.45
CA GLU A 268 -20.75 13.05 -13.14
C GLU A 268 -20.88 14.00 -14.33
N ARG A 269 -20.49 15.28 -14.18
CA ARG A 269 -20.40 16.24 -15.29
C ARG A 269 -19.49 15.71 -16.40
N ASP A 270 -18.31 15.22 -16.04
CA ASP A 270 -17.32 14.75 -17.01
C ASP A 270 -17.76 13.45 -17.69
N ARG A 271 -18.51 12.59 -16.97
CA ARG A 271 -19.19 11.41 -17.53
C ARG A 271 -20.25 11.82 -18.55
N LEU A 272 -21.16 12.71 -18.17
CA LEU A 272 -22.23 13.22 -19.04
C LEU A 272 -21.67 13.91 -20.29
N GLN A 273 -20.58 14.67 -20.16
CA GLN A 273 -19.91 15.28 -21.31
C GLN A 273 -19.33 14.21 -22.25
N LYS A 274 -18.59 13.22 -21.72
CA LYS A 274 -18.05 12.11 -22.52
C LYS A 274 -19.16 11.27 -23.19
N GLU A 275 -20.30 11.09 -22.53
CA GLU A 275 -21.46 10.40 -23.11
C GLU A 275 -22.13 11.21 -24.22
N ALA A 276 -22.25 12.53 -24.07
CA ALA A 276 -22.73 13.43 -25.11
C ALA A 276 -21.80 13.44 -26.33
N ASP A 277 -20.48 13.53 -26.10
CA ASP A 277 -19.46 13.45 -27.15
C ASP A 277 -19.50 12.08 -27.87
N ALA A 278 -19.62 10.99 -27.13
CA ALA A 278 -19.75 9.64 -27.68
C ALA A 278 -21.04 9.49 -28.52
N TYR A 279 -22.15 10.05 -28.06
CA TYR A 279 -23.42 10.06 -28.80
C TYR A 279 -23.31 10.87 -30.10
N ALA A 280 -22.78 12.10 -30.04
CA ALA A 280 -22.58 12.97 -31.20
C ALA A 280 -21.67 12.31 -32.25
N ASN A 281 -20.57 11.69 -31.81
CA ASN A 281 -19.67 10.93 -32.68
C ASN A 281 -20.37 9.71 -33.30
N LYS A 282 -21.15 8.95 -32.51
CA LYS A 282 -21.91 7.78 -32.99
C LYS A 282 -22.94 8.17 -34.05
N VAL A 283 -23.75 9.20 -33.81
CA VAL A 283 -24.76 9.68 -34.77
C VAL A 283 -24.10 10.17 -36.05
N THR A 284 -23.01 10.93 -35.94
CA THR A 284 -22.27 11.45 -37.10
C THR A 284 -21.64 10.32 -37.93
N ALA A 285 -21.04 9.31 -37.26
CA ALA A 285 -20.49 8.14 -37.92
C ALA A 285 -21.56 7.30 -38.62
N GLN A 286 -22.71 7.07 -37.96
CA GLN A 286 -23.83 6.34 -38.54
C GLN A 286 -24.44 7.08 -39.74
N ALA A 287 -24.60 8.40 -39.67
CA ALA A 287 -25.09 9.21 -40.79
C ALA A 287 -24.14 9.14 -42.00
N ARG A 288 -22.82 9.21 -41.78
CA ARG A 288 -21.81 9.02 -42.84
C ARG A 288 -21.83 7.60 -43.42
N GLY A 289 -21.97 6.58 -42.58
CA GLY A 289 -22.09 5.17 -43.00
C GLY A 289 -23.33 4.94 -43.89
N ASN A 290 -24.49 5.44 -43.46
CA ASN A 290 -25.73 5.36 -44.24
C ASN A 290 -25.60 6.09 -45.59
N ALA A 291 -25.05 7.30 -45.60
CA ALA A 291 -24.85 8.08 -46.83
C ALA A 291 -23.91 7.36 -47.83
N ALA A 292 -22.80 6.78 -47.34
CA ALA A 292 -21.91 5.97 -48.15
C ALA A 292 -22.59 4.69 -48.67
N GLN A 293 -23.37 4.01 -47.83
CA GLN A 293 -24.14 2.83 -48.23
C GLN A 293 -25.14 3.14 -49.34
N THR A 294 -25.91 4.23 -49.22
CA THR A 294 -26.86 4.65 -50.26
C THR A 294 -26.14 5.06 -51.55
N ALA A 295 -25.00 5.74 -51.47
CA ALA A 295 -24.21 6.10 -52.64
C ALA A 295 -23.66 4.87 -53.39
N GLU A 296 -23.10 3.89 -52.68
CA GLU A 296 -22.61 2.65 -53.30
C GLU A 296 -23.77 1.76 -53.80
N GLN A 297 -24.93 1.75 -53.14
CA GLN A 297 -26.14 1.08 -53.67
C GLN A 297 -26.62 1.72 -54.98
N ALA A 298 -26.68 3.06 -55.05
CA ALA A 298 -27.08 3.77 -56.27
C ALA A 298 -26.08 3.52 -57.41
N LYS A 299 -24.77 3.53 -57.10
CA LYS A 299 -23.70 3.21 -58.05
C LYS A 299 -23.77 1.76 -58.52
N ALA A 300 -23.97 0.79 -57.62
CA ALA A 300 -24.17 -0.61 -57.97
C ALA A 300 -25.39 -0.81 -58.89
N TYR A 301 -26.52 -0.16 -58.59
CA TYR A 301 -27.70 -0.19 -59.44
C TYR A 301 -27.44 0.43 -60.83
N SER A 302 -26.78 1.58 -60.89
CA SER A 302 -26.44 2.22 -62.18
C SER A 302 -25.53 1.33 -63.04
N THR A 303 -24.50 0.72 -62.44
CA THR A 303 -23.60 -0.23 -63.10
C THR A 303 -24.35 -1.49 -63.53
N GLN A 304 -25.28 -2.01 -62.72
CA GLN A 304 -26.12 -3.14 -63.09
C GLN A 304 -27.01 -2.82 -64.30
N VAL A 305 -27.66 -1.65 -64.33
CA VAL A 305 -28.52 -1.23 -65.45
C VAL A 305 -27.69 -1.07 -66.74
N VAL A 306 -26.52 -0.44 -66.66
CA VAL A 306 -25.60 -0.32 -67.81
C VAL A 306 -25.15 -1.70 -68.31
N ASN A 307 -24.66 -2.56 -67.42
CA ASN A 307 -24.19 -3.90 -67.79
C ASN A 307 -25.31 -4.78 -68.39
N VAL A 308 -26.55 -4.66 -67.90
CA VAL A 308 -27.71 -5.36 -68.49
C VAL A 308 -28.01 -4.81 -69.89
N ALA A 309 -28.03 -3.49 -70.07
CA ALA A 309 -28.27 -2.87 -71.37
C ALA A 309 -27.17 -3.20 -72.39
N GLU A 310 -25.89 -3.20 -72.00
CA GLU A 310 -24.77 -3.62 -72.84
C GLU A 310 -24.85 -5.13 -73.16
N GLY A 311 -25.22 -5.96 -72.20
CA GLY A 311 -25.44 -7.39 -72.39
C GLY A 311 -26.57 -7.68 -73.38
N ASP A 312 -27.71 -6.99 -73.25
CA ASP A 312 -28.84 -7.11 -74.18
C ASP A 312 -28.50 -6.57 -75.57
N ALA A 313 -27.77 -5.46 -75.68
CA ALA A 313 -27.29 -4.93 -76.96
C ALA A 313 -26.33 -5.91 -77.65
N SER A 314 -25.35 -6.44 -76.91
CA SER A 314 -24.39 -7.45 -77.41
C SER A 314 -25.11 -8.73 -77.86
N ARG A 315 -26.10 -9.20 -77.07
CA ARG A 315 -26.98 -10.32 -77.43
C ARG A 315 -27.77 -10.04 -78.71
N PHE A 316 -28.35 -8.85 -78.84
CA PHE A 316 -29.08 -8.44 -80.04
C PHE A 316 -28.18 -8.39 -81.28
N THR A 317 -27.00 -7.77 -81.20
CA THR A 317 -26.03 -7.73 -82.31
C THR A 317 -25.58 -9.12 -82.72
N SER A 318 -25.37 -10.02 -81.77
CA SER A 318 -25.00 -11.42 -82.04
C SER A 318 -26.13 -12.17 -82.77
N ILE A 319 -27.38 -12.05 -82.29
CA ILE A 319 -28.56 -12.66 -82.93
C ILE A 319 -28.79 -12.08 -84.33
N PHE A 320 -28.63 -10.76 -84.50
CA PHE A 320 -28.76 -10.09 -85.80
C PHE A 320 -27.72 -10.59 -86.80
N GLY A 321 -26.47 -10.79 -86.36
CA GLY A 321 -25.39 -11.35 -87.19
C GLY A 321 -25.71 -12.75 -87.73
N GLU A 322 -26.32 -13.62 -86.93
CA GLU A 322 -26.76 -14.95 -87.39
C GLU A 322 -28.05 -14.88 -88.23
N TYR A 323 -29.00 -14.00 -87.89
CA TYR A 323 -30.22 -13.77 -88.65
C TYR A 323 -29.94 -13.34 -90.10
N VAL A 324 -28.93 -12.48 -90.31
CA VAL A 324 -28.49 -12.06 -91.66
C VAL A 324 -27.95 -13.24 -92.47
N LYS A 325 -27.31 -14.23 -91.84
CA LYS A 325 -26.82 -15.44 -92.52
C LYS A 325 -27.95 -16.43 -92.84
N ALA A 326 -28.90 -16.62 -91.93
CA ALA A 326 -29.93 -17.67 -92.04
C ALA A 326 -31.28 -17.25 -91.41
N PRO A 327 -32.13 -16.49 -92.13
CA PRO A 327 -33.27 -15.80 -91.53
C PRO A 327 -34.41 -16.73 -91.08
N GLU A 328 -34.77 -17.77 -91.84
CA GLU A 328 -35.92 -18.64 -91.49
C GLU A 328 -35.65 -19.49 -90.23
N VAL A 329 -34.53 -20.20 -90.19
CA VAL A 329 -34.14 -21.02 -89.03
C VAL A 329 -34.00 -20.19 -87.75
N THR A 330 -33.52 -18.94 -87.87
CA THR A 330 -33.34 -18.04 -86.73
C THR A 330 -34.69 -17.58 -86.18
N ARG A 331 -35.65 -17.20 -87.04
CA ARG A 331 -37.02 -16.87 -86.59
C ARG A 331 -37.72 -18.06 -85.94
N GLN A 332 -37.63 -19.24 -86.55
CA GLN A 332 -38.29 -20.44 -86.04
C GLN A 332 -37.71 -20.84 -84.69
N ARG A 333 -36.39 -20.74 -84.50
CA ARG A 333 -35.73 -20.94 -83.21
C ARG A 333 -36.21 -19.94 -82.16
N LEU A 334 -36.17 -18.63 -82.45
CA LEU A 334 -36.65 -17.59 -81.53
C LEU A 334 -38.13 -17.79 -81.14
N TYR A 335 -38.98 -18.17 -82.09
CA TYR A 335 -40.38 -18.49 -81.81
C TYR A 335 -40.53 -19.70 -80.89
N LEU A 336 -39.75 -20.77 -81.11
CA LEU A 336 -39.79 -21.96 -80.26
C LEU A 336 -39.22 -21.70 -78.87
N GLU A 337 -38.09 -20.98 -78.73
CA GLU A 337 -37.50 -20.60 -77.43
C GLU A 337 -38.42 -19.66 -76.63
N THR A 338 -39.04 -18.66 -77.27
CA THR A 338 -40.00 -17.78 -76.59
C THR A 338 -41.28 -18.51 -76.21
N MET A 339 -41.79 -19.39 -77.08
CA MET A 339 -42.94 -20.24 -76.78
C MET A 339 -42.61 -21.25 -75.67
N GLU A 340 -41.41 -21.82 -75.62
CA GLU A 340 -40.95 -22.69 -74.53
C GLU A 340 -40.90 -21.92 -73.21
N GLN A 341 -40.32 -20.71 -73.19
CA GLN A 341 -40.27 -19.88 -71.98
C GLN A 341 -41.67 -19.49 -71.48
N VAL A 342 -42.60 -19.15 -72.38
CA VAL A 342 -43.97 -18.76 -72.02
C VAL A 342 -44.83 -19.97 -71.62
N LEU A 343 -44.80 -21.07 -72.39
CA LEU A 343 -45.57 -22.28 -72.10
C LEU A 343 -45.01 -23.04 -70.88
N GLY A 344 -43.69 -23.02 -70.65
CA GLY A 344 -43.03 -23.73 -69.56
C GLY A 344 -43.42 -23.24 -68.17
N GLY A 345 -43.81 -21.96 -68.04
CA GLY A 345 -44.37 -21.41 -66.81
C GLY A 345 -45.88 -21.68 -66.62
N MET A 346 -46.58 -22.22 -67.61
CA MET A 346 -48.03 -22.45 -67.54
C MET A 346 -48.38 -23.86 -67.05
N LYS A 347 -49.27 -23.95 -66.05
CA LYS A 347 -49.76 -25.22 -65.49
C LYS A 347 -50.65 -25.94 -66.53
N LYS A 348 -50.05 -26.78 -67.36
CA LYS A 348 -50.73 -27.53 -68.43
C LYS A 348 -51.67 -28.60 -67.85
N ILE A 349 -52.97 -28.48 -68.16
CA ILE A 349 -53.98 -29.51 -67.87
C ILE A 349 -54.24 -30.28 -69.17
N ILE A 350 -54.17 -31.61 -69.12
CA ILE A 350 -54.39 -32.49 -70.28
C ILE A 350 -55.63 -33.33 -70.01
N THR A 351 -56.58 -33.31 -70.93
CA THR A 351 -57.85 -34.07 -70.86
C THR A 351 -57.95 -35.02 -72.06
N GLU A 352 -58.42 -36.24 -71.82
CA GLU A 352 -58.51 -37.30 -72.81
C GLU A 352 -59.92 -37.37 -73.44
N GLY A 353 -60.01 -37.30 -74.78
CA GLY A 353 -61.21 -37.72 -75.53
C GLY A 353 -62.36 -36.72 -75.75
N GLY A 354 -62.28 -35.97 -76.86
CA GLY A 354 -63.40 -35.89 -77.82
C GLY A 354 -64.73 -35.19 -77.45
N SER A 355 -64.91 -34.54 -76.30
CA SER A 355 -66.17 -33.85 -75.95
C SER A 355 -65.95 -32.47 -75.30
N THR A 356 -66.36 -31.41 -76.02
CA THR A 356 -66.16 -30.00 -75.64
C THR A 356 -67.28 -29.41 -74.77
N GLN A 357 -67.89 -30.23 -73.90
CA GLN A 357 -69.03 -29.79 -73.09
C GLN A 357 -68.94 -30.31 -71.66
N GLY A 358 -68.33 -29.51 -70.76
CA GLY A 358 -68.29 -29.80 -69.33
C GLY A 358 -66.96 -29.61 -68.59
N VAL A 359 -65.90 -29.10 -69.23
CA VAL A 359 -64.62 -28.85 -68.53
C VAL A 359 -64.73 -27.56 -67.69
N VAL A 360 -65.04 -27.71 -66.41
CA VAL A 360 -65.02 -26.62 -65.44
C VAL A 360 -63.55 -26.34 -65.05
N PRO A 361 -63.05 -25.09 -65.13
CA PRO A 361 -61.67 -24.79 -64.76
C PRO A 361 -61.40 -25.10 -63.27
N TYR A 362 -60.54 -26.07 -63.00
CA TYR A 362 -60.10 -26.37 -61.64
C TYR A 362 -59.12 -25.29 -61.15
N LEU A 363 -59.62 -24.38 -60.31
CA LEU A 363 -58.82 -23.40 -59.59
C LEU A 363 -58.48 -23.95 -58.19
N PRO A 364 -57.24 -24.45 -57.95
CA PRO A 364 -56.86 -24.99 -56.64
C PRO A 364 -56.66 -23.86 -55.62
N LEU A 365 -57.75 -23.44 -54.98
CA LEU A 365 -57.73 -22.44 -53.88
C LEU A 365 -56.77 -22.85 -52.74
N ASN A 366 -56.62 -24.15 -52.49
CA ASN A 366 -55.73 -24.68 -51.46
C ASN A 366 -54.23 -24.49 -51.78
N GLU A 367 -53.83 -24.44 -53.06
CA GLU A 367 -52.43 -24.23 -53.44
C GLU A 367 -52.04 -22.74 -53.34
N LEU A 368 -52.95 -21.83 -53.64
CA LEU A 368 -52.73 -20.37 -53.51
C LEU A 368 -52.53 -19.92 -52.06
N ILE A 369 -53.19 -20.59 -51.12
CA ILE A 369 -53.05 -20.33 -49.66
C ILE A 369 -51.75 -20.95 -49.11
N ALA A 370 -51.20 -21.96 -49.78
CA ALA A 370 -50.09 -22.77 -49.29
C ALA A 370 -48.69 -22.33 -49.76
N ALA A 371 -48.56 -21.25 -50.53
CA ALA A 371 -47.25 -20.71 -50.92
C ALA A 371 -46.63 -19.88 -49.77
N PRO A 372 -45.61 -20.37 -49.06
CA PRO A 372 -44.99 -19.59 -48.00
C PRO A 372 -44.00 -18.61 -48.61
N ALA A 373 -44.00 -17.36 -48.12
CA ALA A 373 -42.93 -16.42 -48.42
C ALA A 373 -41.60 -17.02 -47.93
N LYS A 374 -40.71 -17.40 -48.86
CA LYS A 374 -39.33 -17.75 -48.53
C LYS A 374 -38.66 -16.50 -47.96
N GLY A 375 -38.52 -16.47 -46.63
CA GLY A 375 -37.88 -15.37 -45.93
C GLY A 375 -36.44 -15.20 -46.40
N VAL A 376 -36.10 -13.97 -46.79
CA VAL A 376 -34.71 -13.54 -46.94
C VAL A 376 -34.21 -13.19 -45.54
N THR A 377 -33.46 -14.10 -44.93
CA THR A 377 -32.70 -13.84 -43.71
C THR A 377 -31.37 -13.18 -44.07
N ASN A 378 -31.12 -11.99 -43.53
CA ASN A 378 -29.76 -11.50 -43.25
C ASN A 378 -29.36 -11.96 -41.85
#